data_AF-A0A3L8B0K1-F1
#
_entry.id   AF-A0A3L8B0K1-F1
#
_cell.length_a   1.000
_cell.length_b   1.000
_cell.length_c   1.000
_cell.angle_alpha   90.00
_cell.angle_beta   90.00
_cell.angle_gamma   90.00
#
_symmetry.space_group_name_H-M   'P 1'
#
loop_
_entity.id
_entity.type
_entity.pdbx_description
1 polymer ?
#
loop_
_entity_poly.entity_id
_entity_poly.type
_entity_poly.pdbx_seq_one_letter_code
_entity_poly.pdbx_strand_id
1 'polypeptide(L)'
;MKMNVISALLAAASLSGSAWAVPPEVLDRGWAASVELAGEGDPDVAIIRMREMADLNRTVLRRMEFHQQTQNFVDQMWENLESFNLSDFYEMLPEQQGQWRALRVYGARQGDRYQVGPDPTAIGVRPDGLPRTLGDVSVQVQAKKIDGSFGDHYLMRGNMQMGVGEMRWPSVQDAAVETFRVVVDGAPAFQIEKSGVSTQQYRDKVIKMNPDLGSEDIDIIAPLWASFPAMWELLSHLGSIDDLVYHDLNKPYRQLKASFTINPERMKAFYPHIVGHLQNMDRLFRGSLRLEDERGELFSAELDSRTLRGTFQAFIADGRIVPIKGGKVMLDAPPIEDDKPWNFTAHMDSTMTILGVVTHINNAKARVQFLSTKEGAKLVGQMSDVPDIRVQGNALGIMPTSMIDVVLPKDIDEIIEEFIAVACKGNEGKGILVGAQFDESPSGDTSTITFKTAFEGLDNFFVRIGMGIVNDRVLPDERVSSELERLIFETQEAFASDLKGFEAIASARKHKNLAANDVKQ
;
A
#
# COMPACT_ATOMS: atom_id res chain seq x y z
N MET A 1 15.77 46.41 -30.60
CA MET A 1 16.88 46.70 -29.66
C MET A 1 17.33 45.36 -29.10
N LYS A 2 18.19 44.62 -29.82
CA LYS A 2 19.63 44.42 -29.56
C LYS A 2 20.00 44.11 -28.09
N MET A 3 20.26 42.82 -27.86
CA MET A 3 21.33 42.18 -27.07
C MET A 3 21.63 42.64 -25.64
N ASN A 4 21.51 41.69 -24.70
CA ASN A 4 22.64 41.03 -24.01
C ASN A 4 22.10 39.74 -23.34
N VAL A 5 22.03 38.62 -24.07
CA VAL A 5 22.94 37.46 -23.91
C VAL A 5 24.16 37.74 -23.03
N ILE A 6 24.16 37.14 -21.83
CA ILE A 6 25.26 36.67 -20.96
C ILE A 6 24.70 36.71 -19.53
N SER A 7 24.15 35.57 -19.08
CA SER A 7 23.93 35.20 -17.66
C SER A 7 23.46 33.74 -17.50
N ALA A 8 23.10 33.06 -18.60
CA ALA A 8 22.64 31.66 -18.58
C ALA A 8 23.76 30.59 -18.54
N LEU A 9 24.97 30.91 -18.06
CA LEU A 9 26.12 29.98 -18.13
C LEU A 9 26.92 29.82 -16.83
N LEU A 10 26.35 30.20 -15.67
CA LEU A 10 27.01 30.04 -14.37
C LEU A 10 26.18 29.40 -13.25
N ALA A 11 25.04 28.79 -13.58
CA ALA A 11 24.25 27.97 -12.64
C ALA A 11 24.32 26.45 -12.94
N ALA A 12 25.07 26.04 -13.97
CA ALA A 12 25.22 24.63 -14.39
C ALA A 12 26.60 24.02 -14.06
N ALA A 13 27.41 24.69 -13.22
CA ALA A 13 28.79 24.29 -12.94
C ALA A 13 29.10 24.13 -11.43
N SER A 14 28.11 23.78 -10.61
CA SER A 14 28.31 23.52 -9.17
C SER A 14 27.68 22.21 -8.66
N LEU A 15 27.18 21.32 -9.52
CA LEU A 15 26.75 19.96 -9.13
C LEU A 15 27.86 18.89 -9.25
N SER A 16 29.07 19.26 -9.65
CA SER A 16 30.21 18.34 -9.80
C SER A 16 31.12 18.26 -8.57
N GLY A 17 30.64 18.66 -7.38
CA GLY A 17 31.47 18.85 -6.18
C GLY A 17 31.12 18.03 -4.92
N SER A 18 30.23 17.04 -4.99
CA SER A 18 29.85 16.24 -3.79
C SER A 18 29.55 14.77 -4.11
N ALA A 19 30.29 14.18 -5.04
CA ALA A 19 30.03 12.81 -5.51
C ALA A 19 30.43 11.68 -4.52
N TRP A 20 30.96 11.97 -3.32
CA TRP A 20 31.37 10.92 -2.36
C TRP A 20 31.15 11.33 -0.90
N ALA A 21 29.90 11.63 -0.51
CA ALA A 21 29.59 11.88 0.90
C ALA A 21 29.20 10.60 1.67
N VAL A 22 28.62 9.59 1.03
CA VAL A 22 28.12 8.37 1.69
C VAL A 22 28.94 7.16 1.23
N PRO A 23 29.40 6.29 2.15
CA PRO A 23 30.10 5.06 1.78
C PRO A 23 29.28 4.19 0.81
N PRO A 24 29.89 3.65 -0.26
CA PRO A 24 29.25 2.74 -1.21
C PRO A 24 28.40 1.63 -0.58
N GLU A 25 28.89 1.04 0.50
CA GLU A 25 28.28 -0.10 1.20
C GLU A 25 26.93 0.28 1.85
N VAL A 26 26.76 1.55 2.22
CA VAL A 26 25.52 2.06 2.79
C VAL A 26 24.43 2.13 1.72
N LEU A 27 24.81 2.53 0.52
CA LEU A 27 23.91 2.59 -0.63
C LEU A 27 23.54 1.19 -1.10
N ASP A 28 24.52 0.29 -1.21
CA ASP A 28 24.26 -1.10 -1.59
C ASP A 28 23.27 -1.76 -0.62
N ARG A 29 23.49 -1.53 0.69
CA ARG A 29 22.57 -1.98 1.72
C ARG A 29 21.18 -1.38 1.56
N GLY A 30 21.07 -0.06 1.37
CA GLY A 30 19.77 0.60 1.23
C GLY A 30 18.99 0.11 0.02
N TRP A 31 19.66 -0.13 -1.10
CA TRP A 31 19.07 -0.57 -2.36
C TRP A 31 18.93 -2.09 -2.48
N ALA A 32 19.48 -2.88 -1.54
CA ALA A 32 19.53 -4.35 -1.62
C ALA A 32 18.18 -4.98 -1.94
N ALA A 33 17.12 -4.61 -1.20
CA ALA A 33 15.78 -5.16 -1.44
C ALA A 33 15.24 -4.83 -2.84
N SER A 34 15.47 -3.62 -3.34
CA SER A 34 15.07 -3.22 -4.70
C SER A 34 15.90 -3.92 -5.78
N VAL A 35 17.19 -4.16 -5.51
CA VAL A 35 18.09 -4.90 -6.39
C VAL A 35 17.71 -6.39 -6.46
N GLU A 36 17.35 -7.01 -5.34
CA GLU A 36 16.81 -8.37 -5.33
C GLU A 36 15.51 -8.44 -6.12
N LEU A 37 14.56 -7.55 -5.82
CA LEU A 37 13.23 -7.56 -6.43
C LEU A 37 13.27 -7.38 -7.94
N ALA A 38 14.03 -6.38 -8.41
CA ALA A 38 14.02 -5.99 -9.82
C ALA A 38 15.14 -6.67 -10.62
N GLY A 39 16.27 -7.02 -10.01
CA GLY A 39 17.47 -7.50 -10.72
C GLY A 39 18.00 -8.85 -10.27
N GLU A 40 17.33 -9.57 -9.37
CA GLU A 40 17.80 -10.87 -8.86
C GLU A 40 19.21 -10.78 -8.26
N GLY A 41 19.49 -9.67 -7.57
CA GLY A 41 20.79 -9.38 -6.99
C GLY A 41 21.76 -8.65 -7.93
N ASP A 42 21.42 -8.47 -9.21
CA ASP A 42 22.22 -7.69 -10.19
C ASP A 42 21.77 -6.22 -10.24
N PRO A 43 22.62 -5.26 -9.78
CA PRO A 43 22.29 -3.84 -9.81
C PRO A 43 22.08 -3.27 -11.22
N ASP A 44 22.82 -3.75 -12.23
CA ASP A 44 22.72 -3.21 -13.60
C ASP A 44 21.35 -3.58 -14.20
N VAL A 45 20.90 -4.81 -13.98
CA VAL A 45 19.55 -5.28 -14.40
C VAL A 45 18.46 -4.54 -13.60
N ALA A 46 18.64 -4.42 -12.28
CA ALA A 46 17.68 -3.73 -11.43
C ALA A 46 17.48 -2.27 -11.85
N ILE A 47 18.56 -1.54 -12.16
CA ILE A 47 18.50 -0.14 -12.61
C ILE A 47 17.68 -0.01 -13.90
N ILE A 48 17.86 -0.92 -14.86
CA ILE A 48 17.11 -0.90 -16.13
C ILE A 48 15.62 -1.10 -15.86
N ARG A 49 15.25 -2.16 -15.14
CA ARG A 49 13.84 -2.49 -14.87
C ARG A 49 13.15 -1.45 -13.98
N MET A 50 13.85 -0.89 -12.98
CA MET A 50 13.31 0.20 -12.16
C MET A 50 13.11 1.49 -12.96
N ARG A 51 13.95 1.78 -13.95
CA ARG A 51 13.76 2.91 -14.88
C ARG A 51 12.54 2.72 -15.76
N GLU A 52 12.33 1.52 -16.29
CA GLU A 52 11.15 1.18 -17.09
C GLU A 52 9.86 1.35 -16.27
N MET A 53 9.85 0.87 -15.02
CA MET A 53 8.74 1.08 -14.09
C MET A 53 8.51 2.56 -13.79
N ALA A 54 9.57 3.33 -13.51
CA ALA A 54 9.46 4.77 -13.27
C ALA A 54 8.93 5.53 -14.50
N ASP A 55 9.33 5.14 -15.71
CA ASP A 55 8.83 5.72 -16.96
C ASP A 55 7.36 5.35 -17.25
N LEU A 56 6.98 4.10 -16.97
CA LEU A 56 5.58 3.67 -17.00
C LEU A 56 4.74 4.50 -16.04
N ASN A 57 5.14 4.62 -14.77
CA ASN A 57 4.40 5.38 -13.76
C ASN A 57 4.22 6.85 -14.16
N ARG A 58 5.25 7.47 -14.76
CA ARG A 58 5.12 8.82 -15.33
C ARG A 58 4.09 8.89 -16.44
N THR A 59 4.05 7.89 -17.32
CA THR A 59 3.11 7.83 -18.44
C THR A 59 1.68 7.62 -17.94
N VAL A 60 1.48 6.71 -16.99
CA VAL A 60 0.20 6.49 -16.30
C VAL A 60 -0.28 7.78 -15.62
N LEU A 61 0.56 8.45 -14.82
CA LEU A 61 0.11 9.61 -14.04
C LEU A 61 -0.08 10.88 -14.88
N ARG A 62 0.69 11.07 -15.96
CA ARG A 62 0.67 12.33 -16.74
C ARG A 62 -0.10 12.25 -18.05
N ARG A 63 -0.30 11.04 -18.57
CA ARG A 63 -0.73 10.80 -19.96
C ARG A 63 -1.68 9.63 -20.06
N MET A 64 -2.48 9.41 -19.01
CA MET A 64 -3.61 8.50 -19.06
C MET A 64 -4.74 9.13 -19.88
N GLU A 65 -5.24 8.37 -20.84
CA GLU A 65 -6.36 8.74 -21.69
C GLU A 65 -7.42 7.65 -21.62
N PHE A 66 -8.60 8.02 -21.14
CA PHE A 66 -9.76 7.14 -21.17
C PHE A 66 -10.43 7.24 -22.54
N HIS A 67 -10.84 6.10 -23.09
CA HIS A 67 -11.83 6.07 -24.15
C HIS A 67 -13.11 6.76 -23.65
N GLN A 68 -13.78 7.58 -24.48
CA GLN A 68 -14.89 8.44 -24.03
C GLN A 68 -16.01 7.67 -23.32
N GLN A 69 -16.36 6.49 -23.83
CA GLN A 69 -17.38 5.63 -23.21
C GLN A 69 -16.93 5.11 -21.83
N THR A 70 -15.64 4.85 -21.66
CA THR A 70 -15.06 4.38 -20.40
C THR A 70 -14.99 5.51 -19.38
N GLN A 71 -14.69 6.74 -19.80
CA GLN A 71 -14.69 7.90 -18.90
C GLN A 71 -16.06 8.09 -18.25
N ASN A 72 -17.12 8.19 -19.06
CA ASN A 72 -18.48 8.35 -18.55
C ASN A 72 -18.90 7.20 -17.62
N PHE A 73 -18.46 5.97 -17.93
CA PHE A 73 -18.73 4.82 -17.07
C PHE A 73 -17.98 4.92 -15.73
N VAL A 74 -16.68 5.27 -15.75
CA VAL A 74 -15.87 5.39 -14.54
C VAL A 74 -16.45 6.47 -13.62
N ASP A 75 -16.83 7.61 -14.18
CA ASP A 75 -17.43 8.71 -13.41
C ASP A 75 -18.76 8.27 -12.75
N GLN A 76 -19.65 7.60 -13.49
CA GLN A 76 -20.91 7.07 -12.95
C GLN A 76 -20.68 5.93 -11.94
N MET A 77 -19.64 5.12 -12.13
CA MET A 77 -19.28 4.05 -11.21
C MET A 77 -18.90 4.61 -9.85
N TRP A 78 -18.05 5.64 -9.83
CA TRP A 78 -17.66 6.32 -8.59
C TRP A 78 -18.87 6.94 -7.90
N GLU A 79 -19.73 7.66 -8.62
CA GLU A 79 -20.95 8.27 -8.05
C GLU A 79 -21.89 7.22 -7.41
N ASN A 80 -22.07 6.06 -8.06
CA ASN A 80 -22.91 4.98 -7.54
C ASN A 80 -22.29 4.26 -6.33
N LEU A 81 -20.96 4.10 -6.31
CA LEU A 81 -20.26 3.52 -5.16
C LEU A 81 -20.22 4.49 -3.97
N GLU A 82 -20.04 5.79 -4.22
CA GLU A 82 -20.10 6.88 -3.23
C GLU A 82 -21.48 6.99 -2.58
N SER A 83 -22.55 6.89 -3.36
CA SER A 83 -23.92 6.88 -2.84
C SER A 83 -24.39 5.52 -2.32
N PHE A 84 -23.52 4.49 -2.42
CA PHE A 84 -23.83 3.08 -2.12
C PHE A 84 -25.11 2.57 -2.83
N ASN A 85 -25.37 3.08 -4.03
CA ASN A 85 -26.53 2.74 -4.84
C ASN A 85 -26.23 1.50 -5.70
N LEU A 86 -26.30 0.32 -5.08
CA LEU A 86 -25.92 -0.95 -5.72
C LEU A 86 -26.88 -1.36 -6.84
N SER A 87 -28.15 -0.94 -6.78
CA SER A 87 -29.12 -1.13 -7.87
C SER A 87 -28.69 -0.42 -9.14
N ASP A 88 -28.35 0.86 -9.03
CA ASP A 88 -27.97 1.67 -10.20
C ASP A 88 -26.59 1.24 -10.70
N PHE A 89 -25.69 0.87 -9.77
CA PHE A 89 -24.42 0.22 -10.10
C PHE A 89 -24.64 -1.07 -10.92
N TYR A 90 -25.57 -1.93 -10.51
CA TYR A 90 -25.87 -3.17 -11.25
C TYR A 90 -26.47 -2.86 -12.63
N GLU A 91 -27.36 -1.87 -12.72
CA GLU A 91 -28.04 -1.50 -13.96
C GLU A 91 -27.09 -0.86 -15.00
N MET A 92 -26.06 -0.12 -14.57
CA MET A 92 -25.09 0.50 -15.47
C MET A 92 -24.09 -0.51 -16.09
N LEU A 93 -23.93 -1.71 -15.52
CA LEU A 93 -23.02 -2.72 -16.06
C LEU A 93 -23.55 -3.24 -17.41
N PRO A 94 -22.79 -3.07 -18.53
CA PRO A 94 -23.32 -3.20 -19.88
C PRO A 94 -23.46 -4.66 -20.34
N GLU A 95 -22.61 -5.56 -19.87
CA GLU A 95 -22.64 -6.96 -20.28
C GLU A 95 -23.61 -7.74 -19.40
N GLN A 96 -24.46 -8.57 -19.99
CA GLN A 96 -25.37 -9.44 -19.24
C GLN A 96 -25.17 -10.90 -19.65
N GLN A 97 -24.89 -11.76 -18.66
CA GLN A 97 -24.79 -13.20 -18.82
C GLN A 97 -25.62 -13.90 -17.73
N GLY A 98 -26.83 -14.32 -18.09
CA GLY A 98 -27.80 -14.85 -17.14
C GLY A 98 -28.19 -13.79 -16.10
N GLN A 99 -27.97 -14.10 -14.82
CA GLN A 99 -28.22 -13.20 -13.69
C GLN A 99 -27.05 -12.26 -13.37
N TRP A 100 -25.91 -12.45 -14.02
CA TRP A 100 -24.74 -11.61 -13.82
C TRP A 100 -24.74 -10.47 -14.82
N ARG A 101 -24.44 -9.27 -14.31
CA ARG A 101 -23.98 -8.16 -15.13
C ARG A 101 -22.51 -7.91 -14.89
N ALA A 102 -21.81 -7.44 -15.91
CA ALA A 102 -20.38 -7.25 -15.85
C ALA A 102 -19.91 -6.04 -16.67
N LEU A 103 -18.72 -5.55 -16.31
CA LEU A 103 -17.89 -4.74 -17.17
C LEU A 103 -16.47 -5.29 -17.12
N ARG A 104 -15.80 -5.25 -18.27
CA ARG A 104 -14.35 -5.36 -18.33
C ARG A 104 -13.73 -4.10 -18.92
N VAL A 105 -12.65 -3.64 -18.30
CA VAL A 105 -11.83 -2.51 -18.73
C VAL A 105 -10.39 -2.98 -18.81
N TYR A 106 -9.68 -2.49 -19.80
CA TYR A 106 -8.28 -2.79 -20.03
C TYR A 106 -7.48 -1.50 -19.97
N GLY A 107 -6.22 -1.61 -19.57
CA GLY A 107 -5.24 -0.52 -19.59
C GLY A 107 -3.95 -1.00 -20.22
N ALA A 108 -3.35 -0.20 -21.09
CA ALA A 108 -2.06 -0.53 -21.69
C ALA A 108 -1.32 0.73 -22.15
N ARG A 109 0.00 0.63 -22.20
CA ARG A 109 0.84 1.69 -22.76
C ARG A 109 0.86 1.62 -24.28
N GLN A 110 0.51 2.74 -24.93
CA GLN A 110 0.68 2.93 -26.37
C GLN A 110 1.63 4.09 -26.64
N GLY A 111 2.89 3.76 -26.96
CA GLY A 111 3.94 4.75 -27.18
C GLY A 111 4.17 5.60 -25.93
N ASP A 112 3.82 6.88 -26.00
CA ASP A 112 4.04 7.86 -24.94
C ASP A 112 2.77 8.18 -24.12
N ARG A 113 1.72 7.37 -24.26
CA ARG A 113 0.42 7.49 -23.56
C ARG A 113 0.03 6.18 -22.90
N TYR A 114 -0.81 6.27 -21.88
CA TYR A 114 -1.46 5.11 -21.27
C TYR A 114 -2.96 5.15 -21.62
N GLN A 115 -3.45 4.16 -22.35
CA GLN A 115 -4.84 4.13 -22.81
C GLN A 115 -5.66 3.19 -21.95
N VAL A 116 -6.88 3.61 -21.60
CA VAL A 116 -7.83 2.81 -20.83
C VAL A 116 -9.14 2.71 -21.61
N GLY A 117 -9.63 1.48 -21.83
CA GLY A 117 -10.79 1.25 -22.70
C GLY A 117 -11.45 -0.12 -22.54
N PRO A 118 -12.63 -0.32 -23.13
CA PRO A 118 -13.39 -1.56 -22.99
C PRO A 118 -13.03 -2.61 -24.06
N ASP A 119 -12.40 -2.19 -25.17
CA ASP A 119 -11.93 -3.06 -26.23
C ASP A 119 -10.41 -3.25 -26.09
N PRO A 120 -9.94 -4.48 -25.81
CA PRO A 120 -8.52 -4.74 -25.62
C PRO A 120 -7.74 -4.44 -26.90
N THR A 121 -8.30 -4.76 -28.08
CA THR A 121 -7.59 -4.60 -29.36
C THR A 121 -7.42 -3.14 -29.75
N ALA A 122 -8.41 -2.30 -29.45
CA ALA A 122 -8.35 -0.86 -29.69
C ALA A 122 -7.24 -0.18 -28.88
N ILE A 123 -6.96 -0.69 -27.67
CA ILE A 123 -5.92 -0.15 -26.80
C ILE A 123 -4.61 -0.96 -26.81
N GLY A 124 -4.44 -1.86 -27.78
CA GLY A 124 -3.16 -2.55 -28.01
C GLY A 124 -2.91 -3.77 -27.10
N VAL A 125 -3.92 -4.18 -26.35
CA VAL A 125 -3.95 -5.46 -25.63
C VAL A 125 -4.39 -6.57 -26.60
N ARG A 126 -3.90 -7.79 -26.39
CA ARG A 126 -4.28 -8.93 -27.22
C ARG A 126 -5.79 -9.26 -27.05
N PRO A 127 -6.43 -9.92 -28.03
CA PRO A 127 -7.86 -10.23 -27.96
C PRO A 127 -8.30 -11.07 -26.76
N ASP A 128 -7.38 -11.82 -26.13
CA ASP A 128 -7.66 -12.57 -24.90
C ASP A 128 -7.79 -11.67 -23.66
N GLY A 129 -7.35 -10.41 -23.75
CA GLY A 129 -7.48 -9.41 -22.70
C GLY A 129 -6.57 -9.66 -21.49
N LEU A 130 -5.59 -10.57 -21.62
CA LEU A 130 -4.67 -10.92 -20.54
C LEU A 130 -3.44 -10.01 -20.55
N PRO A 131 -2.95 -9.55 -19.38
CA PRO A 131 -1.70 -8.81 -19.30
C PRO A 131 -0.53 -9.63 -19.86
N ARG A 132 0.26 -9.05 -20.77
CA ARG A 132 1.45 -9.70 -21.32
C ARG A 132 2.71 -8.83 -21.31
N THR A 133 2.55 -7.53 -21.10
CA THR A 133 3.65 -6.58 -20.95
C THR A 133 3.59 -5.88 -19.59
N LEU A 134 4.69 -5.23 -19.23
CA LEU A 134 4.75 -4.39 -18.03
C LEU A 134 3.72 -3.26 -18.13
N GLY A 135 2.82 -3.17 -17.15
CA GLY A 135 1.80 -2.13 -17.07
C GLY A 135 0.50 -2.44 -17.78
N ASP A 136 0.38 -3.58 -18.47
CA ASP A 136 -0.92 -4.05 -18.95
C ASP A 136 -1.82 -4.37 -17.74
N VAL A 137 -3.06 -3.90 -17.80
CA VAL A 137 -4.08 -4.11 -16.76
C VAL A 137 -5.36 -4.65 -17.37
N SER A 138 -5.99 -5.60 -16.70
CA SER A 138 -7.35 -6.04 -16.97
C SER A 138 -8.16 -6.01 -15.69
N VAL A 139 -9.22 -5.21 -15.66
CA VAL A 139 -10.15 -5.11 -14.54
C VAL A 139 -11.51 -5.62 -14.98
N GLN A 140 -12.05 -6.58 -14.25
CA GLN A 140 -13.43 -7.02 -14.40
C GLN A 140 -14.19 -6.79 -13.10
N VAL A 141 -15.34 -6.15 -13.21
CA VAL A 141 -16.30 -6.03 -12.12
C VAL A 141 -17.58 -6.72 -12.54
N GLN A 142 -18.17 -7.50 -11.64
CA GLN A 142 -19.41 -8.21 -11.85
C GLN A 142 -20.35 -8.02 -10.67
N ALA A 143 -21.64 -7.94 -10.95
CA ALA A 143 -22.68 -7.88 -9.95
C ALA A 143 -23.80 -8.86 -10.30
N LYS A 144 -24.39 -9.48 -9.28
CA LYS A 144 -25.58 -10.29 -9.39
C LYS A 144 -26.60 -9.83 -8.35
N LYS A 145 -27.80 -9.50 -8.82
CA LYS A 145 -28.93 -9.23 -7.94
C LYS A 145 -29.42 -10.53 -7.28
N ILE A 146 -29.73 -10.43 -5.99
CA ILE A 146 -30.29 -11.48 -5.16
C ILE A 146 -31.51 -10.87 -4.45
N ASP A 147 -32.67 -11.51 -4.60
CA ASP A 147 -33.89 -11.03 -3.92
C ASP A 147 -33.80 -11.35 -2.43
N GLY A 148 -33.80 -10.32 -1.58
CA GLY A 148 -33.75 -10.43 -0.13
C GLY A 148 -35.08 -10.07 0.52
N SER A 149 -35.32 -10.55 1.74
CA SER A 149 -36.52 -10.21 2.53
C SER A 149 -36.50 -8.78 3.07
N PHE A 150 -35.34 -8.12 3.11
CA PHE A 150 -35.11 -6.81 3.75
C PHE A 150 -34.57 -5.74 2.79
N GLY A 151 -34.65 -6.00 1.49
CA GLY A 151 -34.05 -5.18 0.44
C GLY A 151 -33.43 -6.06 -0.64
N ASP A 152 -33.04 -5.45 -1.75
CA ASP A 152 -32.27 -6.16 -2.76
C ASP A 152 -30.85 -6.38 -2.24
N HIS A 153 -30.29 -7.54 -2.49
CA HIS A 153 -28.89 -7.84 -2.20
C HIS A 153 -28.11 -7.89 -3.50
N TYR A 154 -26.85 -7.50 -3.47
CA TYR A 154 -25.97 -7.55 -4.63
C TYR A 154 -24.68 -8.29 -4.30
N LEU A 155 -24.48 -9.42 -4.96
CA LEU A 155 -23.21 -10.12 -4.92
C LEU A 155 -22.24 -9.47 -5.90
N MET A 156 -21.23 -8.81 -5.35
CA MET A 156 -20.21 -8.06 -6.07
C MET A 156 -18.95 -8.92 -6.20
N ARG A 157 -18.32 -8.89 -7.37
CA ARG A 157 -17.03 -9.53 -7.62
C ARG A 157 -16.10 -8.60 -8.39
N GLY A 158 -14.89 -8.44 -7.89
CA GLY A 158 -13.80 -7.76 -8.58
C GLY A 158 -12.70 -8.74 -8.97
N ASN A 159 -12.11 -8.56 -10.14
CA ASN A 159 -10.91 -9.25 -10.59
C ASN A 159 -10.02 -8.26 -11.34
N MET A 160 -8.88 -7.90 -10.76
CA MET A 160 -7.86 -7.06 -11.39
C MET A 160 -6.62 -7.90 -11.64
N GLN A 161 -6.11 -7.88 -12.86
CA GLN A 161 -4.86 -8.50 -13.25
C GLN A 161 -3.92 -7.42 -13.78
N MET A 162 -2.66 -7.45 -13.37
CA MET A 162 -1.64 -6.48 -13.75
C MET A 162 -0.34 -7.18 -14.12
N GLY A 163 0.23 -6.83 -15.27
CA GLY A 163 1.57 -7.26 -15.67
C GLY A 163 2.64 -6.43 -14.97
N VAL A 164 3.56 -7.09 -14.28
CA VAL A 164 4.59 -6.44 -13.43
C VAL A 164 6.00 -6.51 -14.00
N GLY A 165 6.13 -6.93 -15.26
CA GLY A 165 7.41 -7.13 -15.94
C GLY A 165 8.05 -8.46 -15.56
N GLU A 166 9.32 -8.61 -15.94
CA GLU A 166 10.12 -9.77 -15.62
C GLU A 166 10.46 -9.78 -14.12
N MET A 167 9.63 -10.43 -13.31
CA MET A 167 9.81 -10.58 -11.87
C MET A 167 9.60 -12.03 -11.48
N ARG A 168 10.47 -12.58 -10.65
CA ARG A 168 10.41 -13.99 -10.25
C ARG A 168 10.00 -14.13 -8.81
N TRP A 169 9.30 -15.21 -8.47
CA TRP A 169 8.81 -15.41 -7.12
C TRP A 169 9.95 -15.49 -6.07
N PRO A 170 11.06 -16.20 -6.31
CA PRO A 170 12.20 -16.18 -5.39
C PRO A 170 12.74 -14.77 -5.13
N SER A 171 12.77 -13.90 -6.14
CA SER A 171 13.20 -12.50 -6.00
C SER A 171 12.27 -11.70 -5.10
N VAL A 172 10.97 -11.97 -5.12
CA VAL A 172 10.01 -11.37 -4.19
C VAL A 172 10.27 -11.83 -2.75
N GLN A 173 10.58 -13.11 -2.54
CA GLN A 173 10.91 -13.66 -1.23
C GLN A 173 12.22 -13.06 -0.69
N ASP A 174 13.27 -13.02 -1.51
CA ASP A 174 14.58 -12.49 -1.13
C ASP A 174 14.52 -10.97 -0.86
N ALA A 175 13.76 -10.22 -1.66
CA ALA A 175 13.51 -8.79 -1.41
C ALA A 175 12.79 -8.55 -0.08
N ALA A 176 11.84 -9.42 0.31
CA ALA A 176 11.17 -9.33 1.61
C ALA A 176 12.15 -9.58 2.76
N VAL A 177 13.05 -10.57 2.62
CA VAL A 177 14.11 -10.85 3.60
C VAL A 177 15.07 -9.67 3.74
N GLU A 178 15.55 -9.12 2.63
CA GLU A 178 16.44 -7.96 2.64
C GLU A 178 15.75 -6.71 3.20
N THR A 179 14.46 -6.50 2.93
CA THR A 179 13.70 -5.41 3.53
C THR A 179 13.76 -5.49 5.06
N PHE A 180 13.47 -6.67 5.63
CA PHE A 180 13.51 -6.84 7.08
C PHE A 180 14.91 -6.69 7.68
N ARG A 181 15.95 -7.21 7.02
CA ARG A 181 17.35 -6.99 7.44
C ARG A 181 17.70 -5.50 7.46
N VAL A 182 17.30 -4.77 6.41
CA VAL A 182 17.61 -3.35 6.27
C VAL A 182 16.92 -2.49 7.33
N VAL A 183 15.68 -2.80 7.71
CA VAL A 183 14.92 -2.00 8.67
C VAL A 183 15.18 -2.34 10.14
N VAL A 184 15.84 -3.46 10.45
CA VAL A 184 16.18 -3.83 11.84
C VAL A 184 17.66 -3.72 12.19
N ASP A 185 18.54 -3.77 11.18
CA ASP A 185 19.96 -3.57 11.39
C ASP A 185 20.34 -2.10 11.12
N GLY A 186 21.37 -1.60 11.80
CA GLY A 186 22.01 -0.32 11.43
C GLY A 186 23.13 -0.52 10.41
N ALA A 187 23.65 0.55 9.82
CA ALA A 187 24.89 0.46 9.03
C ALA A 187 26.11 0.72 9.93
N PRO A 188 27.17 -0.13 9.91
CA PRO A 188 28.35 0.07 10.76
C PRO A 188 29.03 1.44 10.62
N ALA A 189 28.98 2.06 9.43
CA ALA A 189 29.52 3.39 9.15
C ALA A 189 28.76 4.55 9.82
N PHE A 190 27.57 4.27 10.35
CA PHE A 190 26.71 5.24 11.02
C PHE A 190 26.72 5.11 12.54
N GLN A 191 27.36 4.08 13.11
CA GLN A 191 27.56 3.97 14.56
C GLN A 191 28.33 5.19 15.07
N ILE A 192 27.91 5.76 16.22
CA ILE A 192 28.44 7.01 16.81
C ILE A 192 29.98 7.03 16.88
N GLU A 193 30.60 5.90 17.20
CA GLU A 193 32.06 5.79 17.36
C GLU A 193 32.84 5.78 16.03
N LYS A 194 32.14 5.62 14.90
CA LYS A 194 32.71 5.42 13.55
C LYS A 194 32.23 6.45 12.52
N SER A 195 31.35 7.37 12.90
CA SER A 195 30.77 8.34 11.98
C SER A 195 31.77 9.43 11.58
N GLY A 196 32.04 9.54 10.27
CA GLY A 196 32.74 10.69 9.69
C GLY A 196 31.83 11.91 9.50
N VAL A 197 32.41 13.05 9.10
CA VAL A 197 31.67 14.33 8.91
C VAL A 197 30.45 14.17 7.99
N SER A 198 30.57 13.36 6.95
CA SER A 198 29.54 13.16 5.94
C SER A 198 28.45 12.14 6.33
N THR A 199 28.67 11.28 7.32
CA THR A 199 27.60 10.44 7.90
C THR A 199 26.91 11.17 9.05
N GLN A 200 27.63 12.02 9.79
CA GLN A 200 27.07 12.87 10.84
C GLN A 200 25.97 13.81 10.33
N GLN A 201 26.12 14.40 9.14
CA GLN A 201 25.09 15.29 8.58
C GLN A 201 23.71 14.60 8.43
N TYR A 202 23.67 13.32 8.11
CA TYR A 202 22.41 12.57 7.96
C TYR A 202 21.84 12.20 9.32
N ARG A 203 22.69 11.89 10.31
CA ARG A 203 22.26 11.75 11.71
C ARG A 203 21.61 13.04 12.21
N ASP A 204 22.25 14.19 11.97
CA ASP A 204 21.74 15.49 12.39
C ASP A 204 20.39 15.82 11.74
N LYS A 205 20.19 15.43 10.46
CA LYS A 205 18.89 15.54 9.78
C LYS A 205 17.81 14.69 10.46
N VAL A 206 18.11 13.43 10.79
CA VAL A 206 17.18 12.54 11.50
C VAL A 206 16.82 13.11 12.87
N ILE A 207 17.81 13.55 13.65
CA ILE A 207 17.61 14.14 14.98
C ILE A 207 16.73 15.39 14.89
N LYS A 208 16.98 16.25 13.91
CA LYS A 208 16.18 17.46 13.70
C LYS A 208 14.72 17.13 13.35
N MET A 209 14.50 16.09 12.57
CA MET A 209 13.16 15.68 12.13
C MET A 209 12.38 14.96 13.23
N ASN A 210 13.06 14.12 14.01
CA ASN A 210 12.52 13.22 15.02
C ASN A 210 13.35 13.36 16.32
N PRO A 211 13.09 14.40 17.13
CA PRO A 211 13.93 14.73 18.29
C PRO A 211 13.84 13.70 19.43
N ASP A 212 12.79 12.89 19.44
CA ASP A 212 12.52 11.90 20.50
C ASP A 212 13.11 10.51 20.21
N LEU A 213 13.72 10.31 19.03
CA LEU A 213 14.33 9.03 18.66
C LEU A 213 15.59 8.72 19.46
N GLY A 214 15.75 7.44 19.81
CA GLY A 214 16.98 6.93 20.42
C GLY A 214 18.13 6.89 19.42
N SER A 215 19.36 6.79 19.92
CA SER A 215 20.55 6.61 19.06
C SER A 215 20.46 5.39 18.17
N GLU A 216 19.82 4.32 18.65
CA GLU A 216 19.65 3.06 17.93
C GLU A 216 18.75 3.24 16.69
N ASP A 217 17.65 3.97 16.81
CA ASP A 217 16.77 4.29 15.68
C ASP A 217 17.49 5.19 14.66
N ILE A 218 18.27 6.16 15.14
CA ILE A 218 19.06 7.05 14.29
C ILE A 218 20.08 6.27 13.46
N ASP A 219 20.73 5.26 14.06
CA ASP A 219 21.71 4.39 13.38
C ASP A 219 21.08 3.54 12.26
N ILE A 220 19.75 3.37 12.26
CA ILE A 220 18.98 2.64 11.23
C ILE A 220 18.43 3.60 10.17
N ILE A 221 17.82 4.70 10.60
CA ILE A 221 17.14 5.67 9.70
C ILE A 221 18.15 6.51 8.92
N ALA A 222 19.26 6.94 9.53
CA ALA A 222 20.22 7.81 8.84
C ALA A 222 20.87 7.16 7.60
N PRO A 223 21.26 5.86 7.63
CA PRO A 223 21.65 5.12 6.43
C PRO A 223 20.56 5.07 5.35
N LEU A 224 19.30 4.86 5.75
CA LEU A 224 18.18 4.86 4.80
C LEU A 224 17.97 6.23 4.16
N TRP A 225 18.10 7.31 4.94
CA TRP A 225 18.08 8.68 4.42
C TRP A 225 19.21 8.90 3.43
N ALA A 226 20.41 8.43 3.76
CA ALA A 226 21.55 8.52 2.87
C ALA A 226 21.33 7.80 1.53
N SER A 227 20.58 6.69 1.53
CA SER A 227 20.26 5.90 0.33
C SER A 227 19.08 6.39 -0.48
N PHE A 228 18.11 7.06 0.14
CA PHE A 228 16.90 7.58 -0.51
C PHE A 228 16.61 9.05 -0.16
N PRO A 229 17.57 9.97 -0.39
CA PRO A 229 17.48 11.33 0.13
C PRO A 229 16.25 12.12 -0.33
N ALA A 230 15.79 11.95 -1.58
CA ALA A 230 14.61 12.64 -2.09
C ALA A 230 13.31 12.06 -1.50
N MET A 231 13.21 10.73 -1.37
CA MET A 231 12.07 10.09 -0.72
C MET A 231 11.95 10.51 0.74
N TRP A 232 13.07 10.55 1.47
CA TRP A 232 13.07 10.98 2.86
C TRP A 232 12.75 12.47 3.03
N GLU A 233 13.20 13.32 2.12
CA GLU A 233 12.80 14.73 2.11
C GLU A 233 11.28 14.86 1.93
N LEU A 234 10.68 14.10 1.01
CA LEU A 234 9.22 14.08 0.83
C LEU A 234 8.50 13.59 2.09
N LEU A 235 8.94 12.47 2.69
CA LEU A 235 8.37 11.95 3.93
C LEU A 235 8.48 12.93 5.10
N SER A 236 9.53 13.76 5.13
CA SER A 236 9.74 14.77 6.17
C SER A 236 8.64 15.83 6.22
N HIS A 237 7.95 16.04 5.09
CA HIS A 237 6.80 16.93 5.01
C HIS A 237 5.51 16.31 5.58
N LEU A 238 5.44 14.98 5.70
CA LEU A 238 4.24 14.25 6.09
C LEU A 238 4.12 14.05 7.60
N GLY A 239 5.21 13.72 8.27
CA GLY A 239 5.14 13.29 9.67
C GLY A 239 6.48 13.12 10.37
N SER A 240 6.45 12.35 11.45
CA SER A 240 7.61 11.89 12.20
C SER A 240 7.56 10.39 12.43
N ILE A 241 8.73 9.79 12.59
CA ILE A 241 8.90 8.45 13.14
C ILE A 241 9.21 8.65 14.62
N ASP A 242 8.39 8.08 15.48
CA ASP A 242 8.46 8.29 16.93
C ASP A 242 9.27 7.19 17.63
N ASP A 243 9.34 6.00 17.01
CA ASP A 243 10.06 4.80 17.49
C ASP A 243 10.22 3.85 16.29
N LEU A 244 11.31 3.08 16.19
CA LEU A 244 11.50 2.11 15.10
C LEU A 244 11.91 0.74 15.60
N VAL A 245 12.94 0.62 16.43
CA VAL A 245 13.44 -0.69 16.89
C VAL A 245 13.76 -0.65 18.38
N TYR A 246 13.27 -1.67 19.09
CA TYR A 246 13.81 -1.99 20.40
C TYR A 246 14.95 -3.00 20.26
N HIS A 247 16.12 -2.62 20.78
CA HIS A 247 17.35 -3.39 20.68
C HIS A 247 17.73 -3.99 22.05
N ASP A 248 17.65 -5.31 22.19
CA ASP A 248 18.44 -6.04 23.19
C ASP A 248 19.58 -6.76 22.47
N LEU A 249 20.79 -6.21 22.58
CA LEU A 249 22.01 -6.77 21.98
C LEU A 249 22.30 -8.22 22.42
N ASN A 250 21.71 -8.69 23.51
CA ASN A 250 21.90 -10.05 24.02
C ASN A 250 20.94 -11.08 23.41
N LYS A 251 20.06 -10.65 22.51
CA LYS A 251 19.08 -11.54 21.86
C LYS A 251 19.45 -11.74 20.40
N PRO A 252 19.28 -12.97 19.87
CA PRO A 252 19.50 -13.28 18.45
C PRO A 252 18.31 -12.83 17.57
N TYR A 253 17.58 -11.79 17.99
CA TYR A 253 16.44 -11.22 17.29
C TYR A 253 16.31 -9.73 17.62
N ARG A 254 15.51 -9.03 16.81
CA ARG A 254 15.15 -7.62 16.98
C ARG A 254 13.64 -7.49 17.14
N GLN A 255 13.20 -6.54 17.96
CA GLN A 255 11.79 -6.15 17.99
C GLN A 255 11.63 -4.90 17.13
N LEU A 256 11.01 -5.06 15.97
CA LEU A 256 10.59 -3.94 15.14
C LEU A 256 9.35 -3.34 15.76
N LYS A 257 9.43 -2.08 16.18
CA LYS A 257 8.33 -1.29 16.75
C LYS A 257 8.24 0.04 16.01
N ALA A 258 7.76 -0.02 14.77
CA ALA A 258 7.57 1.17 13.95
C ALA A 258 6.37 1.97 14.46
N SER A 259 6.62 3.14 15.03
CA SER A 259 5.59 4.08 15.46
C SER A 259 5.74 5.38 14.68
N PHE A 260 4.66 5.90 14.14
CA PHE A 260 4.67 7.14 13.36
C PHE A 260 3.49 8.04 13.71
N THR A 261 3.72 9.34 13.56
CA THR A 261 2.71 10.38 13.69
C THR A 261 2.64 11.19 12.40
N ILE A 262 1.46 11.30 11.79
CA ILE A 262 1.24 12.28 10.71
C ILE A 262 1.18 13.67 11.34
N ASN A 263 1.87 14.65 10.75
CA ASN A 263 1.96 16.01 11.27
C ASN A 263 1.22 17.00 10.35
N PRO A 264 -0.06 17.30 10.65
CA PRO A 264 -0.86 18.25 9.89
C PRO A 264 -0.19 19.61 9.65
N GLU A 265 0.54 20.14 10.64
CA GLU A 265 1.18 21.46 10.52
C GLU A 265 2.32 21.46 9.50
N ARG A 266 3.11 20.38 9.45
CA ARG A 266 4.14 20.20 8.40
C ARG A 266 3.49 20.00 7.04
N MET A 267 2.46 19.15 6.98
CA MET A 267 1.78 18.81 5.73
C MET A 267 1.07 19.99 5.10
N LYS A 268 0.48 20.89 5.89
CA LYS A 268 -0.41 21.95 5.42
C LYS A 268 0.24 22.91 4.41
N ALA A 269 1.56 23.09 4.50
CA ALA A 269 2.31 23.90 3.54
C ALA A 269 2.35 23.27 2.14
N PHE A 270 2.23 21.94 2.07
CA PHE A 270 2.31 21.16 0.84
C PHE A 270 0.91 20.69 0.41
N TYR A 271 0.16 20.02 1.28
CA TYR A 271 -1.13 19.37 1.01
C TYR A 271 -2.26 19.87 1.95
N PRO A 272 -2.69 21.14 1.85
CA PRO A 272 -3.72 21.70 2.72
C PRO A 272 -5.08 21.00 2.64
N HIS A 273 -5.48 20.46 1.48
CA HIS A 273 -6.75 19.75 1.34
C HIS A 273 -6.71 18.36 1.99
N ILE A 274 -5.61 17.61 1.81
CA ILE A 274 -5.39 16.35 2.54
C ILE A 274 -5.44 16.60 4.05
N VAL A 275 -4.79 17.66 4.54
CA VAL A 275 -4.83 18.01 5.96
C VAL A 275 -6.26 18.30 6.44
N GLY A 276 -7.02 19.08 5.67
CA GLY A 276 -8.44 19.32 5.97
C GLY A 276 -9.24 18.02 6.03
N HIS A 277 -9.00 17.09 5.11
CA HIS A 277 -9.64 15.77 5.09
C HIS A 277 -9.28 14.94 6.31
N LEU A 278 -7.99 14.81 6.64
CA LEU A 278 -7.51 14.07 7.81
C LEU A 278 -8.05 14.64 9.12
N GLN A 279 -8.15 15.96 9.23
CA GLN A 279 -8.76 16.63 10.38
C GLN A 279 -10.28 16.39 10.44
N ASN A 280 -10.95 16.29 9.28
CA ASN A 280 -12.34 15.88 9.23
C ASN A 280 -12.53 14.40 9.59
N MET A 281 -11.51 13.54 9.45
CA MET A 281 -11.52 12.17 9.97
C MET A 281 -11.33 12.11 11.50
N ASP A 282 -11.33 13.24 12.22
CA ASP A 282 -11.19 13.26 13.68
C ASP A 282 -12.18 12.28 14.35
N ARG A 283 -11.61 11.38 15.17
CA ARG A 283 -12.27 10.26 15.87
C ARG A 283 -13.00 9.24 14.98
N LEU A 284 -12.86 9.34 13.66
CA LEU A 284 -13.54 8.48 12.70
C LEU A 284 -13.19 7.01 12.91
N PHE A 285 -11.91 6.71 13.19
CA PHE A 285 -11.43 5.34 13.25
C PHE A 285 -10.33 5.17 14.30
N ARG A 286 -10.49 4.15 15.14
CA ARG A 286 -9.40 3.52 15.89
C ARG A 286 -9.50 2.02 15.68
N GLY A 287 -8.42 1.35 15.34
CA GLY A 287 -8.44 -0.09 15.16
C GLY A 287 -7.11 -0.77 15.44
N SER A 288 -7.20 -2.06 15.71
CA SER A 288 -6.07 -2.96 15.88
C SER A 288 -6.22 -4.20 15.00
N LEU A 289 -5.11 -4.69 14.48
CA LEU A 289 -4.99 -5.92 13.71
C LEU A 289 -3.91 -6.78 14.35
N ARG A 290 -4.17 -8.08 14.50
CA ARG A 290 -3.19 -9.08 14.92
C ARG A 290 -3.24 -10.28 13.99
N LEU A 291 -2.10 -10.71 13.47
CA LEU A 291 -2.00 -11.92 12.64
C LEU A 291 -1.30 -13.02 13.43
N GLU A 292 -1.90 -14.21 13.47
CA GLU A 292 -1.32 -15.38 14.12
C GLU A 292 -1.45 -16.65 13.26
N ASP A 293 -0.61 -17.64 13.55
CA ASP A 293 -0.76 -19.01 13.08
C ASP A 293 -0.55 -20.01 14.23
N GLU A 294 -0.46 -21.31 13.93
CA GLU A 294 -0.24 -22.35 14.93
C GLU A 294 1.07 -22.20 15.74
N ARG A 295 2.06 -21.47 15.19
CA ARG A 295 3.36 -21.20 15.81
C ARG A 295 3.28 -20.00 16.76
N GLY A 296 2.32 -19.09 16.59
CA GLY A 296 2.06 -17.96 17.48
C GLY A 296 1.68 -16.67 16.75
N GLU A 297 1.70 -15.56 17.48
CA GLU A 297 1.47 -14.21 16.94
C GLU A 297 2.66 -13.76 16.10
N LEU A 298 2.42 -13.27 14.88
CA LEU A 298 3.46 -12.84 13.94
C LEU A 298 3.68 -11.33 14.00
N PHE A 299 2.58 -10.56 13.97
CA PHE A 299 2.64 -9.12 14.10
C PHE A 299 1.33 -8.55 14.66
N SER A 300 1.43 -7.35 15.19
CA SER A 300 0.29 -6.51 15.55
C SER A 300 0.44 -5.11 14.96
N ALA A 301 -0.66 -4.48 14.58
CA ALA A 301 -0.71 -3.11 14.11
C ALA A 301 -1.88 -2.35 14.74
N GLU A 302 -1.72 -1.06 14.99
CA GLU A 302 -2.77 -0.17 15.47
C GLU A 302 -2.77 1.14 14.69
N LEU A 303 -3.95 1.74 14.53
CA LEU A 303 -4.13 3.07 13.93
C LEU A 303 -5.19 3.84 14.72
N ASP A 304 -4.93 5.12 15.03
CA ASP A 304 -5.88 6.04 15.68
C ASP A 304 -5.95 7.36 14.89
N SER A 305 -7.09 7.62 14.24
CA SER A 305 -7.32 8.83 13.43
C SER A 305 -7.45 10.10 14.26
N ARG A 306 -7.76 10.01 15.56
CA ARG A 306 -7.81 11.18 16.45
C ARG A 306 -6.41 11.71 16.75
N THR A 307 -5.45 10.80 16.95
CA THR A 307 -4.05 11.20 17.19
C THR A 307 -3.22 11.23 15.91
N LEU A 308 -3.76 10.72 14.80
CA LEU A 308 -3.06 10.47 13.55
C LEU A 308 -1.79 9.63 13.75
N ARG A 309 -1.89 8.63 14.63
CA ARG A 309 -0.78 7.74 15.00
C ARG A 309 -1.03 6.34 14.52
N GLY A 310 0.03 5.71 14.02
CA GLY A 310 0.06 4.29 13.71
C GLY A 310 1.20 3.59 14.43
N THR A 311 0.99 2.33 14.78
CA THR A 311 2.06 1.45 15.28
C THR A 311 2.04 0.12 14.57
N PHE A 312 3.22 -0.45 14.35
CA PHE A 312 3.42 -1.80 13.84
C PHE A 312 4.48 -2.48 14.69
N GLN A 313 4.21 -3.71 15.11
CA GLN A 313 5.11 -4.50 15.95
C GLN A 313 5.29 -5.90 15.39
N ALA A 314 6.55 -6.32 15.28
CA ALA A 314 6.94 -7.68 14.89
C ALA A 314 8.30 -8.04 15.51
N PHE A 315 8.59 -9.33 15.59
CA PHE A 315 9.92 -9.82 15.99
C PHE A 315 10.62 -10.35 14.76
N ILE A 316 11.85 -9.91 14.53
CA ILE A 316 12.63 -10.23 13.33
C ILE A 316 13.89 -10.99 13.72
N ALA A 317 14.14 -12.13 13.08
CA ALA A 317 15.40 -12.85 13.16
C ALA A 317 15.83 -13.26 11.74
N ASP A 318 17.10 -12.99 11.38
CA ASP A 318 17.67 -13.32 10.08
C ASP A 318 16.87 -12.83 8.85
N GLY A 319 16.19 -11.69 8.98
CA GLY A 319 15.33 -11.11 7.94
C GLY A 319 13.94 -11.74 7.83
N ARG A 320 13.50 -12.49 8.86
CA ARG A 320 12.19 -13.14 8.88
C ARG A 320 11.39 -12.73 10.11
N ILE A 321 10.08 -12.60 9.94
CA ILE A 321 9.17 -12.46 11.08
C ILE A 321 9.16 -13.80 11.84
N VAL A 322 9.47 -13.77 13.13
CA VAL A 322 9.42 -14.91 14.05
C VAL A 322 8.23 -14.79 15.00
N PRO A 323 7.49 -15.88 15.24
CA PRO A 323 6.28 -15.82 16.04
C PRO A 323 6.55 -15.69 17.54
N ILE A 324 5.55 -15.20 18.27
CA ILE A 324 5.51 -15.17 19.74
C ILE A 324 4.46 -16.15 20.23
N LYS A 325 4.84 -17.04 21.17
CA LYS A 325 3.90 -17.97 21.81
C LYS A 325 4.12 -17.98 23.32
N GLY A 326 3.06 -17.72 24.07
CA GLY A 326 3.13 -17.66 25.54
C GLY A 326 4.12 -16.62 26.06
N GLY A 327 4.25 -15.47 25.37
CA GLY A 327 5.19 -14.39 25.73
C GLY A 327 6.66 -14.68 25.40
N LYS A 328 6.96 -15.73 24.64
CA LYS A 328 8.32 -16.08 24.22
C LYS A 328 8.45 -16.01 22.70
N VAL A 329 9.57 -15.46 22.23
CA VAL A 329 9.96 -15.46 20.81
C VAL A 329 10.39 -16.86 20.42
N MET A 330 9.82 -17.38 19.33
CA MET A 330 10.01 -18.74 18.85
C MET A 330 11.03 -18.77 17.71
N LEU A 331 12.32 -18.75 18.06
CA LEU A 331 13.41 -18.72 17.07
C LEU A 331 13.52 -20.00 16.24
N ASP A 332 13.20 -21.14 16.86
CA ASP A 332 13.23 -22.46 16.21
C ASP A 332 11.91 -22.77 15.46
N ALA A 333 11.06 -21.76 15.23
CA ALA A 333 9.82 -21.94 14.48
C ALA A 333 10.17 -22.37 13.04
N PRO A 334 9.62 -23.50 12.55
CA PRO A 334 9.90 -23.93 11.19
C PRO A 334 9.40 -22.87 10.19
N PRO A 335 10.09 -22.67 9.06
CA PRO A 335 9.60 -21.81 8.01
C PRO A 335 8.27 -22.34 7.46
N ILE A 336 7.50 -21.46 6.83
CA ILE A 336 6.30 -21.88 6.10
C ILE A 336 6.76 -22.72 4.91
N GLU A 337 6.26 -23.94 4.78
CA GLU A 337 6.63 -24.84 3.70
C GLU A 337 5.98 -24.41 2.37
N ASP A 338 6.75 -24.45 1.30
CA ASP A 338 6.22 -24.33 -0.06
C ASP A 338 5.34 -25.55 -0.40
N ASP A 339 4.48 -25.37 -1.41
CA ASP A 339 3.56 -26.37 -1.95
C ASP A 339 2.53 -26.92 -0.95
N LYS A 340 2.39 -26.29 0.23
CA LYS A 340 1.38 -26.60 1.24
C LYS A 340 0.60 -25.36 1.68
N PRO A 341 -0.74 -25.43 1.76
CA PRO A 341 -1.54 -24.35 2.31
C PRO A 341 -1.19 -24.13 3.79
N TRP A 342 -0.91 -22.88 4.14
CA TRP A 342 -0.70 -22.39 5.50
C TRP A 342 -1.88 -21.52 5.92
N ASN A 343 -2.36 -21.69 7.14
CA ASN A 343 -3.52 -20.96 7.64
C ASN A 343 -3.10 -19.99 8.75
N PHE A 344 -3.50 -18.73 8.58
CA PHE A 344 -3.42 -17.69 9.60
C PHE A 344 -4.82 -17.29 10.05
N THR A 345 -4.89 -16.67 11.23
CA THR A 345 -6.07 -15.95 11.70
C THR A 345 -5.71 -14.50 11.93
N ALA A 346 -6.45 -13.59 11.29
CA ALA A 346 -6.39 -12.17 11.53
C ALA A 346 -7.49 -11.78 12.52
N HIS A 347 -7.09 -11.27 13.69
CA HIS A 347 -8.00 -10.73 14.71
C HIS A 347 -8.03 -9.22 14.60
N MET A 348 -9.23 -8.65 14.61
CA MET A 348 -9.46 -7.23 14.40
C MET A 348 -10.46 -6.70 15.43
N ASP A 349 -10.13 -5.54 15.98
CA ASP A 349 -11.04 -4.76 16.80
C ASP A 349 -11.01 -3.33 16.26
N SER A 350 -12.17 -2.68 16.19
CA SER A 350 -12.26 -1.30 15.75
C SER A 350 -13.36 -0.54 16.45
N THR A 351 -13.18 0.77 16.51
CA THR A 351 -14.16 1.74 16.97
C THR A 351 -14.26 2.83 15.94
N MET A 352 -15.47 3.08 15.46
CA MET A 352 -15.76 4.13 14.49
C MET A 352 -16.70 5.17 15.09
N THR A 353 -16.42 6.45 14.87
CA THR A 353 -17.32 7.54 15.31
C THR A 353 -17.78 8.35 14.10
N ILE A 354 -19.08 8.34 13.84
CA ILE A 354 -19.69 9.04 12.71
C ILE A 354 -20.88 9.84 13.21
N LEU A 355 -20.83 11.17 13.03
CA LEU A 355 -21.87 12.11 13.48
C LEU A 355 -22.33 11.91 14.95
N GLY A 356 -21.43 11.50 15.84
CA GLY A 356 -21.72 11.26 17.26
C GLY A 356 -22.27 9.86 17.60
N VAL A 357 -22.52 9.04 16.59
CA VAL A 357 -22.77 7.59 16.73
C VAL A 357 -21.42 6.88 16.80
N VAL A 358 -21.22 6.07 17.83
CA VAL A 358 -20.01 5.29 18.09
C VAL A 358 -20.32 3.81 17.90
N THR A 359 -19.68 3.20 16.91
CA THR A 359 -19.80 1.77 16.61
C THR A 359 -18.53 1.05 17.04
N HIS A 360 -18.68 0.10 17.95
CA HIS A 360 -17.62 -0.83 18.36
C HIS A 360 -17.79 -2.15 17.62
N ILE A 361 -16.75 -2.58 16.91
CA ILE A 361 -16.66 -3.88 16.26
C ILE A 361 -15.59 -4.65 17.00
N ASN A 362 -15.98 -5.69 17.73
CA ASN A 362 -15.06 -6.50 18.52
C ASN A 362 -15.01 -7.94 18.02
N ASN A 363 -13.89 -8.62 18.28
CA ASN A 363 -13.71 -10.03 17.94
C ASN A 363 -13.92 -10.33 16.45
N ALA A 364 -13.67 -9.38 15.55
CA ALA A 364 -13.72 -9.65 14.12
C ALA A 364 -12.57 -10.58 13.72
N LYS A 365 -12.88 -11.62 12.95
CA LYS A 365 -11.91 -12.65 12.58
C LYS A 365 -11.97 -12.93 11.09
N ALA A 366 -10.81 -12.87 10.45
CA ALA A 366 -10.63 -13.36 9.09
C ALA A 366 -9.68 -14.55 9.08
N ARG A 367 -10.06 -15.61 8.37
CA ARG A 367 -9.19 -16.75 8.06
C ARG A 367 -8.37 -16.37 6.83
N VAL A 368 -7.06 -16.52 6.90
CA VAL A 368 -6.16 -16.20 5.79
C VAL A 368 -5.41 -17.46 5.39
N GLN A 369 -5.59 -17.91 4.16
CA GLN A 369 -4.85 -19.03 3.61
C GLN A 369 -3.75 -18.53 2.68
N PHE A 370 -2.53 -19.01 2.87
CA PHE A 370 -1.37 -18.72 2.03
C PHE A 370 -0.85 -20.02 1.41
N LEU A 371 -0.47 -19.97 0.14
CA LEU A 371 0.20 -21.05 -0.56
C LEU A 371 1.31 -20.42 -1.40
N SER A 372 2.56 -20.79 -1.12
CA SER A 372 3.71 -20.47 -1.95
C SER A 372 4.08 -21.69 -2.77
N THR A 373 4.53 -21.49 -4.01
CA THR A 373 5.13 -22.51 -4.87
C THR A 373 6.44 -21.95 -5.41
N LYS A 374 7.17 -22.71 -6.23
CA LYS A 374 8.39 -22.19 -6.89
C LYS A 374 8.12 -21.08 -7.90
N GLU A 375 6.89 -20.98 -8.41
CA GLU A 375 6.51 -20.10 -9.52
C GLU A 375 5.55 -18.99 -9.06
N GLY A 376 5.23 -18.90 -7.77
CA GLY A 376 4.35 -17.85 -7.29
C GLY A 376 3.76 -18.09 -5.92
N ALA A 377 2.77 -17.26 -5.59
CA ALA A 377 2.05 -17.39 -4.34
C ALA A 377 0.61 -16.94 -4.45
N LYS A 378 -0.21 -17.46 -3.56
CA LYS A 378 -1.62 -17.14 -3.44
C LYS A 378 -1.97 -16.90 -1.98
N LEU A 379 -2.63 -15.77 -1.72
CA LEU A 379 -3.20 -15.38 -0.44
C LEU A 379 -4.71 -15.26 -0.60
N VAL A 380 -5.49 -15.86 0.30
CA VAL A 380 -6.96 -15.73 0.34
C VAL A 380 -7.39 -15.43 1.76
N GLY A 381 -7.88 -14.22 2.01
CA GLY A 381 -8.60 -13.83 3.21
C GLY A 381 -10.09 -14.11 3.08
N GLN A 382 -10.69 -14.64 4.14
CA GLN A 382 -12.11 -14.92 4.27
C GLN A 382 -12.62 -14.40 5.61
N MET A 383 -13.66 -13.57 5.60
CA MET A 383 -14.42 -13.19 6.78
C MET A 383 -15.86 -13.68 6.65
N SER A 384 -16.18 -14.74 7.41
CA SER A 384 -17.51 -15.38 7.40
C SER A 384 -18.25 -15.26 8.73
N ASP A 385 -17.54 -14.94 9.80
CA ASP A 385 -18.07 -14.90 11.16
C ASP A 385 -18.45 -13.44 11.47
N VAL A 386 -19.69 -13.22 11.91
CA VAL A 386 -20.18 -11.87 12.24
C VAL A 386 -19.53 -11.42 13.56
N PRO A 387 -18.86 -10.25 13.59
CA PRO A 387 -18.24 -9.73 14.81
C PRO A 387 -19.27 -9.24 15.83
N ASP A 388 -18.81 -9.02 17.06
CA ASP A 388 -19.63 -8.42 18.11
C ASP A 388 -19.75 -6.91 17.88
N ILE A 389 -20.94 -6.47 17.47
CA ILE A 389 -21.23 -5.07 17.15
C ILE A 389 -21.98 -4.44 18.32
N ARG A 390 -21.55 -3.25 18.74
CA ARG A 390 -22.28 -2.41 19.71
C ARG A 390 -22.31 -0.98 19.24
N VAL A 391 -23.49 -0.38 19.25
CA VAL A 391 -23.69 1.01 18.85
C VAL A 391 -24.12 1.83 20.06
N GLN A 392 -23.53 3.00 20.23
CA GLN A 392 -23.86 3.93 21.31
C GLN A 392 -23.65 5.38 20.89
N GLY A 393 -24.10 6.32 21.72
CA GLY A 393 -23.85 7.76 21.54
C GLY A 393 -25.10 8.54 21.13
N ASN A 394 -24.88 9.78 20.73
CA ASN A 394 -25.94 10.71 20.34
C ASN A 394 -25.65 11.21 18.92
N ALA A 395 -26.54 10.92 17.98
CA ALA A 395 -26.49 11.48 16.66
C ALA A 395 -26.59 13.02 16.70
N LEU A 396 -25.76 13.67 15.89
CA LEU A 396 -25.61 15.14 15.83
C LEU A 396 -25.29 15.77 17.20
N GLY A 397 -24.82 14.97 18.17
CA GLY A 397 -24.48 15.40 19.53
C GLY A 397 -25.67 15.71 20.45
N ILE A 398 -26.91 15.64 19.94
CA ILE A 398 -28.11 16.09 20.67
C ILE A 398 -29.22 15.03 20.76
N MET A 399 -29.23 14.04 19.86
CA MET A 399 -30.30 13.04 19.79
C MET A 399 -29.73 11.68 20.15
N PRO A 400 -30.14 11.05 21.28
CA PRO A 400 -29.77 9.68 21.58
C PRO A 400 -30.10 8.76 20.42
N THR A 401 -29.25 7.78 20.10
CA THR A 401 -29.56 6.78 19.05
C THR A 401 -30.92 6.13 19.29
N SER A 402 -31.24 5.84 20.54
CA SER A 402 -32.54 5.32 20.99
C SER A 402 -33.76 6.19 20.67
N MET A 403 -33.57 7.48 20.36
CA MET A 403 -34.66 8.36 19.89
C MET A 403 -34.80 8.35 18.37
N ILE A 404 -33.72 8.09 17.62
CA ILE A 404 -33.79 7.87 16.17
C ILE A 404 -34.53 6.55 15.89
N ASP A 405 -34.24 5.54 16.70
CA ASP A 405 -34.87 4.23 16.66
C ASP A 405 -36.42 4.30 16.72
N VAL A 406 -36.99 5.33 17.37
CA VAL A 406 -38.46 5.54 17.44
C VAL A 406 -39.09 5.93 16.10
N VAL A 407 -38.32 6.57 15.20
CA VAL A 407 -38.80 7.02 13.88
C VAL A 407 -38.34 6.12 12.74
N LEU A 408 -37.39 5.23 13.00
CA LEU A 408 -36.93 4.22 12.07
C LEU A 408 -37.78 2.94 12.19
N PRO A 409 -37.89 2.14 11.12
CA PRO A 409 -38.54 0.83 11.18
C PRO A 409 -37.79 -0.20 12.06
N LYS A 410 -36.51 0.05 12.33
CA LYS A 410 -35.58 -0.77 13.11
C LYS A 410 -34.54 0.12 13.79
N ASP A 411 -33.94 -0.39 14.86
CA ASP A 411 -32.89 0.29 15.60
C ASP A 411 -31.59 0.33 14.78
N ILE A 412 -30.77 1.38 14.96
CA ILE A 412 -29.53 1.59 14.17
C ILE A 412 -28.54 0.42 14.33
N ASP A 413 -28.49 -0.18 15.52
CA ASP A 413 -27.66 -1.36 15.80
C ASP A 413 -28.09 -2.57 14.98
N GLU A 414 -29.39 -2.86 14.89
CA GLU A 414 -29.95 -3.92 14.06
C GLU A 414 -29.62 -3.69 12.59
N ILE A 415 -29.70 -2.45 12.09
CA ILE A 415 -29.36 -2.13 10.69
C ILE A 415 -27.88 -2.41 10.41
N ILE A 416 -26.97 -2.00 11.31
CA ILE A 416 -25.53 -2.21 11.15
C ILE A 416 -25.19 -3.70 11.28
N GLU A 417 -25.80 -4.40 12.23
CA GLU A 417 -25.63 -5.84 12.42
C GLU A 417 -26.11 -6.61 11.18
N GLU A 418 -27.28 -6.27 10.64
CA GLU A 418 -27.80 -6.88 9.42
C GLU A 418 -26.90 -6.62 8.20
N PHE A 419 -26.41 -5.39 8.04
CA PHE A 419 -25.49 -5.05 6.96
C PHE A 419 -24.20 -5.91 7.01
N ILE A 420 -23.56 -5.98 8.18
CA ILE A 420 -22.34 -6.78 8.37
C ILE A 420 -22.66 -8.27 8.26
N ALA A 421 -23.83 -8.72 8.73
CA ALA A 421 -24.27 -10.10 8.62
C ALA A 421 -24.48 -10.52 7.17
N VAL A 422 -25.06 -9.67 6.31
CA VAL A 422 -25.18 -9.95 4.87
C VAL A 422 -23.79 -10.10 4.23
N ALA A 423 -22.84 -9.23 4.57
CA ALA A 423 -21.48 -9.32 4.05
C ALA A 423 -20.75 -10.61 4.50
N CYS A 424 -20.91 -11.01 5.77
CA CYS A 424 -20.22 -12.18 6.35
C CYS A 424 -20.91 -13.52 6.05
N LYS A 425 -22.25 -13.56 6.00
CA LYS A 425 -23.02 -14.80 5.78
C LYS A 425 -23.49 -14.97 4.32
N GLY A 426 -23.48 -13.89 3.54
CA GLY A 426 -23.81 -13.90 2.12
C GLY A 426 -22.76 -14.62 1.27
N ASN A 427 -22.84 -14.42 -0.05
CA ASN A 427 -21.97 -15.06 -1.04
C ASN A 427 -21.99 -16.60 -0.89
N GLU A 428 -23.20 -17.17 -0.79
CA GLU A 428 -23.42 -18.62 -0.60
C GLU A 428 -22.76 -19.19 0.68
N GLY A 429 -22.70 -18.39 1.75
CA GLY A 429 -22.04 -18.77 3.00
C GLY A 429 -20.52 -18.64 2.99
N LYS A 430 -19.93 -18.10 1.91
CA LYS A 430 -18.48 -17.85 1.82
C LYS A 430 -18.09 -16.53 2.49
N GLY A 431 -19.03 -15.62 2.69
CA GLY A 431 -18.78 -14.30 3.26
C GLY A 431 -17.92 -13.41 2.37
N ILE A 432 -17.15 -12.53 3.00
CA ILE A 432 -16.23 -11.61 2.32
C ILE A 432 -14.96 -12.37 1.95
N LEU A 433 -14.61 -12.34 0.67
CA LEU A 433 -13.38 -12.93 0.14
C LEU A 433 -12.50 -11.83 -0.45
N VAL A 434 -11.23 -11.85 -0.08
CA VAL A 434 -10.17 -11.05 -0.69
C VAL A 434 -9.03 -11.98 -1.05
N GLY A 435 -8.61 -11.98 -2.31
CA GLY A 435 -7.53 -12.81 -2.81
C GLY A 435 -6.47 -11.98 -3.51
N ALA A 436 -5.20 -12.31 -3.28
CA ALA A 436 -4.07 -11.83 -4.05
C ALA A 436 -3.28 -13.04 -4.55
N GLN A 437 -2.81 -12.98 -5.79
CA GLN A 437 -2.01 -14.05 -6.39
C GLN A 437 -0.91 -13.44 -7.23
N PHE A 438 0.30 -13.95 -7.10
CA PHE A 438 1.42 -13.69 -7.98
C PHE A 438 1.69 -14.95 -8.78
N ASP A 439 1.77 -14.81 -10.10
CA ASP A 439 2.12 -15.89 -11.03
C ASP A 439 3.34 -15.46 -11.85
N GLU A 440 4.45 -16.18 -11.72
CA GLU A 440 5.65 -16.00 -12.54
C GLU A 440 5.37 -16.38 -13.99
N SER A 441 5.92 -15.62 -14.93
CA SER A 441 5.77 -15.88 -16.36
C SER A 441 6.53 -17.15 -16.79
N PRO A 442 5.86 -18.20 -17.33
CA PRO A 442 6.56 -19.39 -17.82
C PRO A 442 7.40 -19.13 -19.07
N SER A 443 7.03 -18.10 -19.85
CA SER A 443 7.71 -17.69 -21.09
C SER A 443 8.78 -16.61 -20.87
N GLY A 444 8.93 -16.10 -19.64
CA GLY A 444 9.83 -14.99 -19.33
C GLY A 444 9.37 -13.64 -19.88
N ASP A 445 8.07 -13.47 -20.16
CA ASP A 445 7.48 -12.19 -20.56
C ASP A 445 7.20 -11.33 -19.29
N THR A 446 5.94 -11.01 -19.02
CA THR A 446 5.51 -10.35 -17.78
C THR A 446 4.97 -11.37 -16.78
N SER A 447 5.37 -11.26 -15.52
CA SER A 447 4.69 -11.92 -14.41
C SER A 447 3.40 -11.16 -14.08
N THR A 448 2.43 -11.84 -13.47
CA THR A 448 1.10 -11.26 -13.24
C THR A 448 0.77 -11.21 -11.76
N ILE A 449 0.24 -10.07 -11.31
CA ILE A 449 -0.44 -9.96 -10.02
C ILE A 449 -1.94 -9.93 -10.26
N THR A 450 -2.67 -10.81 -9.57
CA THR A 450 -4.12 -10.90 -9.62
C THR A 450 -4.71 -10.55 -8.25
N PHE A 451 -5.60 -9.56 -8.21
CA PHE A 451 -6.43 -9.23 -7.06
C PHE A 451 -7.88 -9.63 -7.31
N LYS A 452 -8.48 -10.37 -6.38
CA LYS A 452 -9.87 -10.82 -6.45
C LYS A 452 -10.62 -10.39 -5.20
N THR A 453 -11.84 -9.90 -5.37
CA THR A 453 -12.74 -9.59 -4.26
C THR A 453 -14.10 -10.22 -4.52
N ALA A 454 -14.77 -10.66 -3.47
CA ALA A 454 -16.17 -11.04 -3.53
C ALA A 454 -16.86 -10.73 -2.21
N PHE A 455 -17.99 -10.02 -2.26
CA PHE A 455 -18.81 -9.74 -1.07
C PHE A 455 -20.26 -9.52 -1.48
N GLU A 456 -21.19 -9.78 -0.57
CA GLU A 456 -22.60 -9.47 -0.76
C GLU A 456 -22.93 -8.18 0.00
N GLY A 457 -23.48 -7.19 -0.70
CA GLY A 457 -23.94 -5.94 -0.11
C GLY A 457 -25.47 -5.91 0.03
N LEU A 458 -25.95 -5.40 1.16
CA LEU A 458 -27.37 -5.10 1.38
C LEU A 458 -27.69 -3.72 0.81
N ASP A 459 -28.61 -3.64 -0.14
CA ASP A 459 -29.04 -2.39 -0.72
C ASP A 459 -30.44 -2.00 -0.25
N ASN A 460 -30.49 -1.08 0.70
CA ASN A 460 -31.74 -0.48 1.17
C ASN A 460 -31.55 1.01 1.49
N PHE A 461 -32.66 1.73 1.62
CA PHE A 461 -32.67 3.18 1.84
C PHE A 461 -31.83 3.63 3.05
N PHE A 462 -31.88 2.90 4.18
CA PHE A 462 -31.15 3.28 5.40
C PHE A 462 -29.66 3.00 5.28
N VAL A 463 -29.28 1.88 4.65
CA VAL A 463 -27.88 1.56 4.35
C VAL A 463 -27.30 2.57 3.37
N ARG A 464 -28.02 2.97 2.33
CA ARG A 464 -27.58 4.03 1.40
C ARG A 464 -27.30 5.35 2.13
N ILE A 465 -28.20 5.77 3.01
CA ILE A 465 -27.99 7.00 3.80
C ILE A 465 -26.79 6.85 4.73
N GLY A 466 -26.71 5.75 5.48
CA GLY A 466 -25.61 5.50 6.41
C GLY A 466 -24.26 5.44 5.70
N MET A 467 -24.17 4.71 4.59
CA MET A 467 -22.96 4.60 3.78
C MET A 467 -22.63 5.90 3.06
N GLY A 468 -23.61 6.69 2.61
CA GLY A 468 -23.38 8.03 2.07
C GLY A 468 -22.68 8.94 3.09
N ILE A 469 -23.14 8.94 4.34
CA ILE A 469 -22.50 9.71 5.43
C ILE A 469 -21.08 9.22 5.72
N VAL A 470 -20.87 7.89 5.70
CA VAL A 470 -19.53 7.29 5.89
C VAL A 470 -18.62 7.71 4.73
N ASN A 471 -19.11 7.59 3.51
CA ASN A 471 -18.38 7.87 2.28
C ASN A 471 -18.00 9.34 2.17
N ASP A 472 -18.89 10.28 2.50
CA ASP A 472 -18.59 11.73 2.54
C ASP A 472 -17.43 12.08 3.49
N ARG A 473 -17.19 11.24 4.51
CA ARG A 473 -16.14 11.46 5.53
C ARG A 473 -14.88 10.64 5.28
N VAL A 474 -14.97 9.56 4.49
CA VAL A 474 -13.87 8.65 4.19
C VAL A 474 -13.28 8.94 2.82
N LEU A 475 -14.13 9.08 1.80
CA LEU A 475 -13.71 9.26 0.41
C LEU A 475 -13.24 10.71 0.19
N PRO A 476 -12.11 10.89 -0.51
CA PRO A 476 -11.57 12.21 -0.80
C PRO A 476 -12.42 12.94 -1.85
N ASP A 477 -12.69 14.23 -1.65
CA ASP A 477 -13.28 15.07 -2.70
C ASP A 477 -12.29 15.31 -3.86
N GLU A 478 -12.71 16.02 -4.92
CA GLU A 478 -11.87 16.30 -6.09
C GLU A 478 -10.55 17.02 -5.73
N ARG A 479 -10.57 17.94 -4.76
CA ARG A 479 -9.38 18.71 -4.36
C ARG A 479 -8.43 17.84 -3.54
N VAL A 480 -8.97 17.02 -2.65
CA VAL A 480 -8.18 16.04 -1.88
C VAL A 480 -7.60 15.00 -2.85
N SER A 481 -8.38 14.51 -3.80
CA SER A 481 -7.95 13.57 -4.83
C SER A 481 -6.82 14.13 -5.69
N SER A 482 -6.94 15.39 -6.14
CA SER A 482 -5.86 16.06 -6.89
C SER A 482 -4.56 16.21 -6.07
N GLU A 483 -4.65 16.50 -4.78
CA GLU A 483 -3.48 16.52 -3.91
C GLU A 483 -2.89 15.14 -3.65
N LEU A 484 -3.73 14.09 -3.55
CA LEU A 484 -3.29 12.71 -3.44
C LEU A 484 -2.57 12.25 -4.70
N GLU A 485 -3.10 12.56 -5.88
CA GLU A 485 -2.45 12.32 -7.17
C GLU A 485 -1.10 13.02 -7.25
N ARG A 486 -1.03 14.29 -6.80
CA ARG A 486 0.25 15.02 -6.73
C ARG A 486 1.22 14.35 -5.76
N LEU A 487 0.78 13.93 -4.57
CA LEU A 487 1.62 13.23 -3.60
C LEU A 487 2.17 11.91 -4.18
N ILE A 488 1.32 11.13 -4.86
CA ILE A 488 1.72 9.91 -5.57
C ILE A 488 2.77 10.25 -6.63
N PHE A 489 2.51 11.28 -7.44
CA PHE A 489 3.44 11.74 -8.47
C PHE A 489 4.79 12.18 -7.91
N GLU A 490 4.80 12.98 -6.85
CA GLU A 490 6.02 13.45 -6.17
C GLU A 490 6.79 12.29 -5.53
N THR A 491 6.10 11.29 -5.01
CA THR A 491 6.72 10.04 -4.51
C THR A 491 7.46 9.31 -5.63
N GLN A 492 6.84 9.18 -6.80
CA GLN A 492 7.47 8.54 -7.96
C GLN A 492 8.69 9.33 -8.48
N GLU A 493 8.60 10.66 -8.52
CA GLU A 493 9.74 11.50 -8.92
C GLU A 493 10.88 11.48 -7.90
N ALA A 494 10.56 11.44 -6.60
CA ALA A 494 11.54 11.30 -5.54
C ALA A 494 12.30 9.97 -5.65
N PHE A 495 11.58 8.86 -5.82
CA PHE A 495 12.20 7.55 -6.07
C PHE A 495 13.08 7.56 -7.33
N ALA A 496 12.59 8.12 -8.44
CA ALA A 496 13.35 8.18 -9.68
C ALA A 496 14.59 9.10 -9.59
N SER A 497 14.55 10.12 -8.73
CA SER A 497 15.71 10.96 -8.40
C SER A 497 16.76 10.17 -7.62
N ASP A 498 16.34 9.44 -6.60
CA ASP A 498 17.24 8.59 -5.79
C ASP A 498 17.86 7.47 -6.65
N LEU A 499 17.09 6.87 -7.56
CA LEU A 499 17.57 5.86 -8.51
C LEU A 499 18.70 6.38 -9.41
N LYS A 500 18.60 7.62 -9.90
CA LYS A 500 19.69 8.25 -10.67
C LYS A 500 20.96 8.42 -9.83
N GLY A 501 20.80 8.74 -8.54
CA GLY A 501 21.91 8.81 -7.60
C GLY A 501 22.60 7.46 -7.43
N PHE A 502 21.82 6.40 -7.22
CA PHE A 502 22.32 5.03 -7.12
C PHE A 502 23.08 4.59 -8.38
N GLU A 503 22.49 4.81 -9.56
CA GLU A 503 23.10 4.45 -10.84
C GLU A 503 24.43 5.15 -11.10
N ALA A 504 24.53 6.45 -10.81
CA ALA A 504 25.77 7.20 -11.01
C ALA A 504 26.92 6.56 -10.20
N ILE A 505 26.60 6.08 -9.00
CA ILE A 505 27.56 5.45 -8.10
C ILE A 505 27.90 4.02 -8.55
N ALA A 506 26.90 3.22 -8.93
CA ALA A 506 27.12 1.89 -9.50
C ALA A 506 28.02 1.95 -10.75
N SER A 507 27.75 2.91 -11.65
CA SER A 507 28.53 3.14 -12.87
C SER A 507 29.98 3.55 -12.55
N ALA A 508 30.19 4.47 -11.61
CA ALA A 508 31.54 4.92 -11.23
C ALA A 508 32.41 3.77 -10.69
N ARG A 509 31.82 2.83 -9.94
CA ARG A 509 32.54 1.65 -9.42
C ARG A 509 32.98 0.71 -10.54
N LYS A 510 32.11 0.45 -11.53
CA LYS A 510 32.43 -0.39 -12.69
C LYS A 510 33.65 0.15 -13.44
N HIS A 511 33.71 1.46 -13.67
CA HIS A 511 34.85 2.12 -14.32
C HIS A 511 36.14 2.03 -13.49
N LYS A 512 36.05 2.18 -12.16
CA LYS A 512 37.21 2.05 -11.26
C LYS A 512 37.76 0.62 -11.22
N ASN A 513 36.89 -0.38 -11.23
CA ASN A 513 37.29 -1.79 -11.22
C ASN A 513 37.92 -2.22 -12.55
N LEU A 514 37.41 -1.71 -13.68
CA LEU A 514 38.03 -1.91 -15.01
C LEU A 514 39.42 -1.28 -15.07
N ALA A 515 39.57 -0.02 -14.64
CA ALA A 515 40.85 0.65 -14.59
C ALA A 515 41.86 -0.02 -13.63
N ALA A 516 41.41 -0.61 -12.52
CA ALA A 516 42.27 -1.34 -11.60
C ALA A 516 42.72 -2.71 -12.15
N ASN A 517 41.94 -3.31 -13.04
CA ASN A 517 42.30 -4.57 -13.72
C ASN A 517 43.24 -4.33 -14.90
N ASP A 518 43.11 -3.22 -15.61
CA ASP A 518 44.03 -2.83 -16.71
C ASP A 518 45.44 -2.45 -16.21
N VAL A 519 45.58 -2.05 -14.94
CA VAL A 519 46.88 -1.75 -14.31
C VAL A 519 47.59 -3.02 -13.81
N LYS A 520 46.92 -4.17 -13.80
CA LYS A 520 47.47 -5.46 -13.37
C LYS A 520 47.81 -6.42 -14.52
N GLN A 521 47.63 -6.01 -15.77
CA GLN A 521 48.18 -6.66 -16.98
C GLN A 521 49.41 -5.90 -17.44
#